data_AF-A0A6P1AIE7-F1
#
_entry.id   AF-A0A6P1AIE7-F1
#
_cell.length_a   1.000
_cell.length_b   1.000
_cell.length_c   1.000
_cell.angle_alpha   90.00
_cell.angle_beta   90.00
_cell.angle_gamma   90.00
#
_symmetry.space_group_name_H-M   'P 1'
#
loop_
_entity.id
_entity.type
_entity.pdbx_description
1 polymer ?
#
loop_
_entity_poly.entity_id
_entity_poly.type
_entity_poly.pdbx_seq_one_letter_code
_entity_poly.pdbx_strand_id
1 'polypeptide(L)'
;PPDDNHPPIVVSAIADWKITENTSFTLDISNNFRDIDDDTLTYTADNLPDGLTLNSETGVISGIPTTVGNYPLTLIADDGKETVSDTFELAVVEEITTPPPDDNHPPIVVSAIADWKITENTSFTLDISNNFRDIDDDTLTYTADNLPDGLTLNSETGVISGIPTTVGNYPLTLIADDGKETVSDTFELAVVEEITTLPPDDSNNTSLNFLEANDLFEITGDKGISQLKFSLTEVNASNVNEIGVFLVDDEQGIIDGVLPGKNGYQEAALSRGKVIFSALANDRSPVINSTRCFSFDSENILGFYLVQNSTTDTVLADLKAGHTSANVFFTSATNNPDSFEHLQVNSLAENAFSLAWEDLLNGGDADFNDLVMKVEMTSESIKPETHYQGLPEAELIDLRNLTQPITAEFFISRDATLNNAFGFYQIDDLTGTIDNLNPGDDGYAEAAISRRVDLTSPLPNQLIAPYLIADGTPEEFLSANPDNLYGTINSIPLAYFAFMEANPDRIDHIRLLGDNTFAFEDMFGGGDLSYDDLVVRVDIA
;
A
#
# COMPACT_ATOMS: atom_id res chain seq x y z
N PRO A 1 48.85 74.49 -54.38
CA PRO A 1 47.75 73.85 -55.14
C PRO A 1 46.45 74.03 -54.34
N PRO A 2 45.25 74.11 -54.94
CA PRO A 2 44.08 73.80 -54.12
C PRO A 2 44.33 72.40 -53.55
N ASP A 3 44.04 72.20 -52.26
CA ASP A 3 44.07 70.89 -51.64
C ASP A 3 43.19 69.98 -52.52
N ASP A 4 43.81 69.04 -53.22
CA ASP A 4 43.09 68.19 -54.16
C ASP A 4 42.45 67.11 -53.30
N ASN A 5 41.20 67.35 -52.90
CA ASN A 5 40.39 66.40 -52.15
C ASN A 5 40.15 65.17 -53.02
N HIS A 6 40.43 63.99 -52.52
CA HIS A 6 39.92 62.77 -53.11
C HIS A 6 38.61 62.41 -52.41
N PRO A 7 37.52 62.13 -53.15
CA PRO A 7 36.29 61.70 -52.53
C PRO A 7 36.47 60.38 -51.78
N PRO A 8 35.68 60.14 -50.72
CA PRO A 8 35.67 58.85 -50.07
C PRO A 8 35.28 57.74 -51.06
N ILE A 9 35.75 56.52 -50.80
CA ILE A 9 35.47 55.35 -51.63
C ILE A 9 34.83 54.24 -50.80
N VAL A 10 34.01 53.42 -51.46
CA VAL A 10 33.56 52.13 -50.90
C VAL A 10 34.71 51.14 -51.06
N VAL A 11 35.30 50.70 -49.93
CA VAL A 11 36.37 49.69 -49.94
C VAL A 11 35.83 48.27 -49.86
N SER A 12 34.62 48.10 -49.32
CA SER A 12 33.90 46.84 -49.33
C SER A 12 32.41 47.09 -49.30
N ALA A 13 31.68 46.45 -50.23
CA ALA A 13 30.23 46.50 -50.23
C ALA A 13 29.67 45.90 -48.94
N ILE A 14 28.60 46.51 -48.42
CA ILE A 14 27.87 46.01 -47.27
C ILE A 14 26.92 44.91 -47.75
N ALA A 15 27.00 43.74 -47.12
CA ALA A 15 26.12 42.63 -47.46
C ALA A 15 24.69 42.88 -46.96
N ASP A 16 23.71 42.26 -47.61
CA ASP A 16 22.33 42.24 -47.14
C ASP A 16 22.23 41.56 -45.76
N TRP A 17 21.34 42.05 -44.91
CA TRP A 17 21.12 41.53 -43.57
C TRP A 17 19.69 41.06 -43.38
N LYS A 18 19.53 40.00 -42.60
CA LYS A 18 18.23 39.53 -42.12
C LYS A 18 18.26 39.48 -40.60
N ILE A 19 17.36 40.20 -39.95
CA ILE A 19 17.27 40.32 -38.48
C ILE A 19 15.84 40.10 -38.02
N THR A 20 15.66 39.75 -36.76
CA THR A 20 14.34 39.53 -36.16
C THR A 20 13.85 40.81 -35.48
N GLU A 21 12.56 41.13 -35.61
CA GLU A 21 11.97 42.22 -34.83
C GLU A 21 12.11 42.00 -33.32
N ASN A 22 12.04 43.07 -32.52
CA ASN A 22 12.18 43.08 -31.06
C ASN A 22 13.51 42.53 -30.51
N THR A 23 14.49 42.22 -31.38
CA THR A 23 15.83 41.75 -31.00
C THR A 23 16.86 42.86 -31.15
N SER A 24 17.82 42.96 -30.22
CA SER A 24 18.90 43.94 -30.35
C SER A 24 19.78 43.67 -31.57
N PHE A 25 20.07 44.71 -32.33
CA PHE A 25 20.92 44.66 -33.52
C PHE A 25 22.03 45.70 -33.43
N THR A 26 23.22 45.35 -33.92
CA THR A 26 24.36 46.25 -34.05
C THR A 26 25.17 45.91 -35.31
N LEU A 27 25.54 46.93 -36.09
CA LEU A 27 26.37 46.82 -37.30
C LEU A 27 27.28 48.03 -37.40
N ASP A 28 28.59 47.79 -37.52
CA ASP A 28 29.60 48.82 -37.76
C ASP A 28 29.95 48.87 -39.25
N ILE A 29 29.68 50.01 -39.90
CA ILE A 29 29.93 50.26 -41.32
C ILE A 29 31.18 51.09 -41.58
N SER A 30 31.90 51.52 -40.54
CA SER A 30 33.04 52.45 -40.68
C SER A 30 34.17 51.88 -41.54
N ASN A 31 34.36 50.56 -41.51
CA ASN A 31 35.40 49.88 -42.30
C ASN A 31 34.99 49.63 -43.76
N ASN A 32 33.75 49.92 -44.15
CA ASN A 32 33.26 49.77 -45.52
C ASN A 32 33.59 50.98 -46.41
N PHE A 33 33.95 52.11 -45.79
CA PHE A 33 34.32 53.33 -46.46
C PHE A 33 35.75 53.71 -46.09
N ARG A 34 36.42 54.40 -47.00
CA ARG A 34 37.76 54.94 -46.74
C ARG A 34 37.96 56.24 -47.50
N ASP A 35 38.59 57.19 -46.84
CA ASP A 35 39.19 58.33 -47.49
C ASP A 35 40.68 58.07 -47.75
N ILE A 36 41.18 58.40 -48.95
CA ILE A 36 42.60 58.17 -49.29
C ILE A 36 43.53 59.25 -48.71
N ASP A 37 42.98 60.43 -48.40
CA ASP A 37 43.66 61.53 -47.72
C ASP A 37 43.58 61.39 -46.18
N ASP A 38 42.93 60.31 -45.70
CA ASP A 38 42.62 60.03 -44.29
C ASP A 38 41.79 61.14 -43.62
N ASP A 39 40.96 61.86 -44.41
CA ASP A 39 39.97 62.81 -43.88
C ASP A 39 38.93 62.07 -43.00
N THR A 40 38.44 62.75 -41.96
CA THR A 40 37.48 62.15 -41.01
C THR A 40 36.11 62.02 -41.64
N LEU A 41 35.62 60.78 -41.75
CA LEU A 41 34.31 60.50 -42.33
C LEU A 41 33.18 60.65 -41.30
N THR A 42 32.09 61.27 -41.74
CA THR A 42 30.80 61.24 -41.05
C THR A 42 29.80 60.42 -41.86
N TYR A 43 28.88 59.77 -41.16
CA TYR A 43 27.97 58.79 -41.76
C TYR A 43 26.52 59.23 -41.63
N THR A 44 25.75 59.02 -42.69
CA THR A 44 24.28 59.15 -42.69
C THR A 44 23.62 57.91 -43.28
N ALA A 45 22.40 57.61 -42.84
CA ALA A 45 21.62 56.46 -43.28
C ALA A 45 20.18 56.89 -43.56
N ASP A 46 19.67 56.50 -44.73
CA ASP A 46 18.26 56.64 -45.09
C ASP A 46 17.54 55.29 -45.00
N ASN A 47 16.23 55.34 -44.70
CA ASN A 47 15.33 54.18 -44.57
C ASN A 47 15.71 53.18 -43.46
N LEU A 48 16.30 53.65 -42.35
CA LEU A 48 16.44 52.82 -41.17
C LEU A 48 15.05 52.38 -40.65
N PRO A 49 14.84 51.09 -40.33
CA PRO A 49 13.65 50.62 -39.64
C PRO A 49 13.43 51.36 -38.32
N ASP A 50 12.16 51.57 -37.94
CA ASP A 50 11.81 52.12 -36.62
C ASP A 50 12.49 51.33 -35.51
N GLY A 51 13.17 52.04 -34.62
CA GLY A 51 13.91 51.47 -33.50
C GLY A 51 15.40 51.22 -33.77
N LEU A 52 15.89 51.42 -35.00
CA LEU A 52 17.32 51.50 -35.31
C LEU A 52 17.80 52.95 -35.47
N THR A 53 19.05 53.19 -35.10
CA THR A 53 19.71 54.51 -35.20
C THR A 53 21.15 54.36 -35.67
N LEU A 54 21.66 55.34 -36.41
CA LEU A 54 23.07 55.42 -36.81
C LEU A 54 23.80 56.46 -35.94
N ASN A 55 24.93 56.09 -35.37
CA ASN A 55 25.89 57.05 -34.83
C ASN A 55 26.75 57.60 -35.99
N SER A 56 26.59 58.89 -36.30
CA SER A 56 27.23 59.55 -37.43
C SER A 56 28.74 59.71 -37.31
N GLU A 57 29.31 59.62 -36.10
CA GLU A 57 30.76 59.74 -35.87
C GLU A 57 31.45 58.38 -35.96
N THR A 58 30.77 57.31 -35.54
CA THR A 58 31.38 55.98 -35.45
C THR A 58 30.95 55.03 -36.57
N GLY A 59 29.90 55.37 -37.33
CA GLY A 59 29.35 54.47 -38.35
C GLY A 59 28.65 53.25 -37.76
N VAL A 60 28.17 53.30 -36.50
CA VAL A 60 27.50 52.15 -35.88
C VAL A 60 25.99 52.31 -35.96
N ILE A 61 25.33 51.39 -36.66
CA ILE A 61 23.88 51.22 -36.66
C ILE A 61 23.52 50.32 -35.49
N SER A 62 22.67 50.78 -34.57
CA SER A 62 22.24 49.97 -33.43
C SER A 62 20.82 50.29 -32.97
N GLY A 63 20.19 49.34 -32.29
CA GLY A 63 18.88 49.50 -31.67
C GLY A 63 18.07 48.20 -31.65
N ILE A 64 16.75 48.34 -31.51
CA ILE A 64 15.79 47.22 -31.50
C ILE A 64 14.71 47.55 -32.55
N PRO A 65 14.70 46.89 -33.72
CA PRO A 65 13.72 47.17 -34.76
C PRO A 65 12.33 46.67 -34.34
N THR A 66 11.29 47.45 -34.58
CA THR A 66 9.92 47.13 -34.10
C THR A 66 8.91 46.83 -35.21
N THR A 67 9.33 46.91 -36.48
CA THR A 67 8.42 46.75 -37.62
C THR A 67 9.02 45.82 -38.67
N VAL A 68 8.35 44.68 -38.91
CA VAL A 68 8.65 43.75 -39.99
C VAL A 68 8.62 44.45 -41.35
N GLY A 69 9.59 44.14 -42.19
CA GLY A 69 9.65 44.67 -43.55
C GLY A 69 11.03 44.49 -44.19
N ASN A 70 11.08 44.73 -45.49
CA ASN A 70 12.34 44.84 -46.22
C ASN A 70 12.64 46.32 -46.44
N TYR A 71 13.81 46.74 -45.96
CA TYR A 71 14.26 48.12 -45.99
C TYR A 71 15.48 48.23 -46.89
N PRO A 72 15.39 48.88 -48.07
CA PRO A 72 16.56 49.20 -48.86
C PRO A 72 17.25 50.43 -48.26
N LEU A 73 18.34 50.20 -47.53
CA LEU A 73 19.10 51.24 -46.85
C LEU A 73 20.09 51.87 -47.83
N THR A 74 20.24 53.19 -47.74
CA THR A 74 21.33 53.93 -48.40
C THR A 74 22.21 54.54 -47.33
N LEU A 75 23.48 54.18 -47.32
CA LEU A 75 24.47 54.67 -46.37
C LEU A 75 25.42 55.60 -47.11
N ILE A 76 25.68 56.77 -46.53
CA ILE A 76 26.53 57.79 -47.13
C ILE A 76 27.67 58.09 -46.16
N ALA A 77 28.90 58.04 -46.66
CA ALA A 77 30.08 58.57 -45.98
C ALA A 77 30.47 59.91 -46.61
N ASP A 78 30.74 60.91 -45.77
CA ASP A 78 31.03 62.30 -46.11
C ASP A 78 32.32 62.76 -45.42
N ASP A 79 33.29 63.22 -46.21
CA ASP A 79 34.59 63.76 -45.74
C ASP A 79 34.50 65.26 -45.36
N GLY A 80 33.31 65.86 -45.49
CA GLY A 80 33.03 67.29 -45.30
C GLY A 80 33.08 68.12 -46.59
N LYS A 81 33.41 67.51 -47.73
CA LYS A 81 33.53 68.12 -49.06
C LYS A 81 32.79 67.32 -50.13
N GLU A 82 32.99 66.01 -50.17
CA GLU A 82 32.38 65.05 -51.11
C GLU A 82 31.86 63.80 -50.39
N THR A 83 30.97 63.08 -51.06
CA THR A 83 30.30 61.90 -50.49
C THR A 83 30.36 60.68 -51.39
N VAL A 84 30.29 59.51 -50.76
CA VAL A 84 30.11 58.23 -51.43
C VAL A 84 29.01 57.45 -50.73
N SER A 85 28.24 56.67 -51.49
CA SER A 85 27.15 55.88 -50.94
C SER A 85 27.29 54.41 -51.28
N ASP A 86 26.80 53.56 -50.38
CA ASP A 86 26.52 52.15 -50.64
C ASP A 86 25.10 51.79 -50.21
N THR A 87 24.53 50.74 -50.79
CA THR A 87 23.15 50.31 -50.52
C THR A 87 23.09 48.83 -50.21
N PHE A 88 22.29 48.44 -49.23
CA PHE A 88 22.01 47.03 -48.92
C PHE A 88 20.55 46.84 -48.46
N GLU A 89 20.04 45.63 -48.58
CA GLU A 89 18.70 45.26 -48.10
C GLU A 89 18.79 44.76 -46.65
N LEU A 90 18.02 45.39 -45.75
CA LEU A 90 17.79 44.90 -44.39
C LEU A 90 16.38 44.33 -44.29
N ALA A 91 16.27 43.01 -44.18
CA ALA A 91 15.01 42.32 -43.91
C ALA A 91 14.81 42.18 -42.40
N VAL A 92 13.87 42.92 -41.84
CA VAL A 92 13.33 42.68 -40.49
C VAL A 92 12.22 41.65 -40.63
N VAL A 93 12.38 40.48 -40.05
CA VAL A 93 11.35 39.42 -40.05
C VAL A 93 10.67 39.30 -38.70
N GLU A 94 9.42 38.83 -38.74
CA GLU A 94 8.62 38.54 -37.56
C GLU A 94 9.36 37.58 -36.63
N GLU A 95 9.23 37.82 -35.32
CA GLU A 95 9.65 36.87 -34.31
C GLU A 95 8.69 35.68 -34.34
N ILE A 96 9.07 34.62 -35.07
CA ILE A 96 8.26 33.39 -35.09
C ILE A 96 8.40 32.70 -33.74
N THR A 97 7.49 32.99 -32.82
CA THR A 97 7.24 32.17 -31.63
C THR A 97 6.30 31.02 -32.01
N THR A 98 6.79 30.05 -32.77
CA THR A 98 6.16 28.73 -32.69
C THR A 98 6.37 28.23 -31.26
N PRO A 99 5.33 27.92 -30.47
CA PRO A 99 5.55 27.11 -29.28
C PRO A 99 6.29 25.84 -29.72
N PRO A 100 7.20 25.29 -28.89
CA PRO A 100 7.75 23.97 -29.20
C PRO A 100 6.58 23.02 -29.51
N PRO A 101 6.76 22.04 -30.43
CA PRO A 101 5.78 20.96 -30.51
C PRO A 101 5.56 20.48 -29.08
N ASP A 102 4.30 20.43 -28.67
CA ASP A 102 3.87 19.89 -27.40
C ASP A 102 4.32 18.43 -27.39
N ASP A 103 5.51 18.17 -26.87
CA ASP A 103 6.06 16.83 -26.68
C ASP A 103 5.39 16.25 -25.42
N ASN A 104 4.05 16.29 -25.42
CA ASN A 104 3.26 15.72 -24.35
C ASN A 104 3.40 14.23 -24.42
N HIS A 105 3.96 13.64 -23.40
CA HIS A 105 3.89 12.21 -23.19
C HIS A 105 2.62 11.90 -22.42
N PRO A 106 1.83 10.91 -22.83
CA PRO A 106 0.67 10.52 -22.04
C PRO A 106 1.13 10.04 -20.65
N PRO A 107 0.30 10.22 -19.61
CA PRO A 107 0.57 9.66 -18.32
C PRO A 107 0.74 8.13 -18.40
N ILE A 108 1.49 7.57 -17.46
CA ILE A 108 1.76 6.13 -17.39
C ILE A 108 1.28 5.55 -16.05
N VAL A 109 0.92 4.27 -16.07
CA VAL A 109 0.75 3.48 -14.85
C VAL A 109 2.14 3.07 -14.35
N VAL A 110 2.55 3.56 -13.18
CA VAL A 110 3.85 3.21 -12.57
C VAL A 110 3.76 1.98 -11.67
N SER A 111 2.59 1.73 -11.09
CA SER A 111 2.28 0.55 -10.30
C SER A 111 0.81 0.20 -10.49
N ALA A 112 0.53 -1.07 -10.77
CA ALA A 112 -0.84 -1.56 -10.83
C ALA A 112 -1.51 -1.40 -9.46
N ILE A 113 -2.79 -1.04 -9.47
CA ILE A 113 -3.60 -0.97 -8.26
C ILE A 113 -4.06 -2.38 -7.91
N ALA A 114 -3.77 -2.83 -6.69
CA ALA A 114 -4.18 -4.14 -6.22
C ALA A 114 -5.71 -4.22 -6.03
N ASP A 115 -6.26 -5.44 -6.10
CA ASP A 115 -7.64 -5.69 -5.73
C ASP A 115 -7.85 -5.44 -4.23
N TRP A 116 -9.02 -4.91 -3.86
CA TRP A 116 -9.35 -4.55 -2.48
C TRP A 116 -10.61 -5.27 -2.01
N LYS A 117 -10.63 -5.62 -0.72
CA LYS A 117 -11.82 -6.12 -0.04
C LYS A 117 -12.12 -5.22 1.15
N ILE A 118 -13.31 -4.62 1.17
CA ILE A 118 -13.74 -3.65 2.18
C ILE A 118 -15.11 -4.00 2.71
N THR A 119 -15.44 -3.53 3.91
CA THR A 119 -16.74 -3.82 4.54
C THR A 119 -17.73 -2.68 4.24
N GLU A 120 -18.98 -2.99 3.92
CA GLU A 120 -20.03 -1.95 3.80
C GLU A 120 -20.20 -1.22 5.13
N ASN A 121 -20.78 -0.02 5.06
CA ASN A 121 -20.98 0.92 6.16
C ASN A 121 -19.72 1.33 6.95
N THR A 122 -18.54 0.89 6.53
CA THR A 122 -17.24 1.24 7.12
C THR A 122 -16.56 2.31 6.28
N SER A 123 -15.96 3.32 6.93
CA SER A 123 -15.20 4.33 6.19
C SER A 123 -14.01 3.71 5.46
N PHE A 124 -13.90 4.00 4.17
CA PHE A 124 -12.80 3.56 3.31
C PHE A 124 -12.08 4.78 2.74
N THR A 125 -10.75 4.68 2.59
CA THR A 125 -9.92 5.66 1.89
C THR A 125 -8.83 4.94 1.10
N LEU A 126 -8.57 5.38 -0.13
CA LEU A 126 -7.51 4.86 -1.00
C LEU A 126 -6.96 6.02 -1.83
N ASP A 127 -5.66 6.27 -1.74
CA ASP A 127 -4.96 7.25 -2.57
C ASP A 127 -4.34 6.55 -3.78
N ILE A 128 -4.81 6.91 -4.98
CA ILE A 128 -4.34 6.35 -6.26
C ILE A 128 -3.35 7.27 -6.97
N SER A 129 -3.01 8.43 -6.40
CA SER A 129 -2.20 9.44 -7.08
C SER A 129 -0.80 8.93 -7.44
N ASN A 130 -0.21 8.09 -6.58
CA ASN A 130 1.11 7.50 -6.78
C ASN A 130 1.14 6.31 -7.76
N ASN A 131 -0.02 5.81 -8.20
CA ASN A 131 -0.10 4.75 -9.22
C ASN A 131 0.07 5.27 -10.64
N PHE A 132 -0.08 6.57 -10.83
CA PHE A 132 0.07 7.25 -12.09
C PHE A 132 1.21 8.26 -12.04
N ARG A 133 1.88 8.45 -13.17
CA ARG A 133 2.90 9.48 -13.30
C ARG A 133 2.88 10.08 -14.69
N ASP A 134 3.03 11.39 -14.75
CA ASP A 134 3.35 12.09 -15.98
C ASP A 134 4.88 12.27 -16.09
N ILE A 135 5.47 12.03 -17.26
CA ILE A 135 6.93 12.17 -17.41
C ILE A 135 7.35 13.63 -17.59
N ASP A 136 6.42 14.49 -18.01
CA ASP A 136 6.59 15.92 -18.21
C ASP A 136 6.22 16.71 -16.94
N ASP A 137 5.86 16.01 -15.85
CA ASP A 137 5.38 16.54 -14.57
C ASP A 137 4.12 17.42 -14.71
N ASP A 138 3.30 17.16 -15.75
CA ASP A 138 1.99 17.78 -15.90
C ASP A 138 1.04 17.36 -14.75
N THR A 139 0.15 18.28 -14.34
CA THR A 139 -0.76 18.03 -13.22
C THR A 139 -1.85 17.06 -13.63
N LEU A 140 -1.90 15.91 -12.96
CA LEU A 140 -2.92 14.89 -13.22
C LEU A 140 -4.24 15.20 -12.53
N THR A 141 -5.32 14.93 -13.24
CA THR A 141 -6.67 14.84 -12.69
C THR A 141 -7.20 13.42 -12.82
N TYR A 142 -8.02 13.00 -11.85
CA TYR A 142 -8.43 11.61 -11.73
C TYR A 142 -9.93 11.45 -11.90
N THR A 143 -10.35 10.40 -12.60
CA THR A 143 -11.75 9.97 -12.69
C THR A 143 -11.88 8.47 -12.41
N ALA A 144 -13.05 8.06 -11.93
CA ALA A 144 -13.35 6.67 -11.57
C ALA A 144 -14.73 6.29 -12.08
N ASP A 145 -14.81 5.13 -12.74
CA ASP A 145 -16.06 4.48 -13.11
C ASP A 145 -16.37 3.30 -12.18
N ASN A 146 -17.66 3.03 -11.97
CA ASN A 146 -18.18 1.94 -11.12
C ASN A 146 -17.79 2.00 -9.64
N LEU A 147 -17.59 3.20 -9.08
CA LEU A 147 -17.46 3.33 -7.63
C LEU A 147 -18.73 2.79 -6.93
N PRO A 148 -18.60 1.98 -5.87
CA PRO A 148 -19.71 1.61 -5.01
C PRO A 148 -20.46 2.84 -4.48
N ASP A 149 -21.78 2.72 -4.34
CA ASP A 149 -22.60 3.76 -3.72
C ASP A 149 -22.03 4.13 -2.35
N GLY A 150 -21.80 5.44 -2.14
CA GLY A 150 -21.24 5.97 -0.90
C GLY A 150 -19.73 6.21 -0.90
N LEU A 151 -19.01 5.76 -1.94
CA LEU A 151 -17.64 6.20 -2.23
C LEU A 151 -17.60 7.35 -3.24
N THR A 152 -16.61 8.22 -3.09
CA THR A 152 -16.35 9.36 -3.98
C THR A 152 -14.86 9.49 -4.26
N LEU A 153 -14.49 9.92 -5.46
CA LEU A 153 -13.11 10.26 -5.81
C LEU A 153 -12.92 11.79 -5.76
N ASN A 154 -11.89 12.25 -5.07
CA ASN A 154 -11.39 13.60 -5.24
C ASN A 154 -10.51 13.68 -6.50
N SER A 155 -11.00 14.35 -7.53
CA SER A 155 -10.35 14.43 -8.84
C SER A 155 -9.02 15.17 -8.83
N GLU A 156 -8.73 16.00 -7.83
CA GLU A 156 -7.46 16.75 -7.72
C GLU A 156 -6.39 15.98 -6.94
N THR A 157 -6.79 15.14 -5.99
CA THR A 157 -5.86 14.44 -5.10
C THR A 157 -5.74 12.94 -5.37
N GLY A 158 -6.61 12.36 -6.20
CA GLY A 158 -6.62 10.92 -6.44
C GLY A 158 -7.16 10.10 -5.25
N VAL A 159 -7.76 10.74 -4.24
CA VAL A 159 -8.23 10.02 -3.04
C VAL A 159 -9.67 9.56 -3.25
N ILE A 160 -9.88 8.25 -3.31
CA ILE A 160 -11.18 7.60 -3.18
C ILE A 160 -11.50 7.53 -1.69
N SER A 161 -12.62 8.08 -1.26
CA SER A 161 -13.06 8.02 0.13
C SER A 161 -14.57 8.02 0.28
N GLY A 162 -15.05 7.49 1.39
CA GLY A 162 -16.45 7.49 1.74
C GLY A 162 -16.85 6.30 2.59
N ILE A 163 -18.15 6.00 2.60
CA ILE A 163 -18.72 4.87 3.32
C ILE A 163 -19.55 4.09 2.29
N PRO A 164 -19.09 2.93 1.81
CA PRO A 164 -19.82 2.15 0.82
C PRO A 164 -21.08 1.56 1.45
N THR A 165 -22.21 1.59 0.77
CA THR A 165 -23.51 1.18 1.35
C THR A 165 -24.11 -0.07 0.70
N THR A 166 -23.36 -0.74 -0.17
CA THR A 166 -23.91 -1.85 -0.96
C THR A 166 -22.84 -2.89 -1.23
N VAL A 167 -23.05 -4.08 -0.66
CA VAL A 167 -22.29 -5.31 -0.97
C VAL A 167 -22.23 -5.57 -2.47
N GLY A 168 -21.07 -6.00 -2.94
CA GLY A 168 -20.87 -6.43 -4.33
C GLY A 168 -19.41 -6.38 -4.74
N ASN A 169 -19.12 -6.99 -5.89
CA ASN A 169 -17.84 -6.85 -6.55
C ASN A 169 -17.94 -5.78 -7.64
N TYR A 170 -17.09 -4.77 -7.53
CA TYR A 170 -17.08 -3.62 -8.40
C TYR A 170 -15.77 -3.64 -9.21
N PRO A 171 -15.81 -3.90 -10.53
CA PRO A 171 -14.64 -3.71 -11.38
C PRO A 171 -14.49 -2.21 -11.66
N LEU A 172 -13.56 -1.57 -10.96
CA LEU A 172 -13.29 -0.14 -11.10
C LEU A 172 -12.36 0.09 -12.28
N THR A 173 -12.60 1.20 -12.98
CA THR A 173 -11.66 1.75 -13.97
C THR A 173 -11.30 3.14 -13.53
N LEU A 174 -10.02 3.35 -13.26
CA LEU A 174 -9.45 4.64 -12.85
C LEU A 174 -8.70 5.24 -14.01
N ILE A 175 -8.91 6.53 -14.25
CA ILE A 175 -8.30 7.26 -15.35
C ILE A 175 -7.54 8.44 -14.77
N ALA A 176 -6.27 8.58 -15.15
CA ALA A 176 -5.48 9.79 -14.94
C ALA A 176 -5.37 10.57 -16.25
N ASP A 177 -5.59 11.88 -16.19
CA ASP A 177 -5.67 12.82 -17.31
C ASP A 177 -4.76 14.02 -17.05
N ASP A 178 -3.80 14.27 -17.95
CA ASP A 178 -2.85 15.41 -17.91
C ASP A 178 -3.45 16.71 -18.51
N GLY A 179 -4.70 16.66 -18.98
CA GLY A 179 -5.42 17.73 -19.68
C GLY A 179 -5.34 17.63 -21.21
N LYS A 180 -4.62 16.65 -21.76
CA LYS A 180 -4.43 16.38 -23.19
C LYS A 180 -4.63 14.91 -23.55
N GLU A 181 -4.04 13.99 -22.80
CA GLU A 181 -4.09 12.54 -22.97
C GLU A 181 -4.36 11.83 -21.64
N THR A 182 -4.77 10.56 -21.71
CA THR A 182 -5.20 9.79 -20.53
C THR A 182 -4.60 8.40 -20.48
N VAL A 183 -4.44 7.86 -19.27
CA VAL A 183 -4.13 6.45 -19.03
C VAL A 183 -5.10 5.87 -18.01
N SER A 184 -5.36 4.56 -18.10
CA SER A 184 -6.26 3.88 -17.17
C SER A 184 -5.64 2.64 -16.54
N ASP A 185 -6.06 2.36 -15.31
CA ASP A 185 -5.84 1.07 -14.65
C ASP A 185 -7.17 0.53 -14.10
N THR A 186 -7.24 -0.79 -13.88
CA THR A 186 -8.45 -1.47 -13.40
C THR A 186 -8.13 -2.41 -12.25
N PHE A 187 -8.99 -2.43 -11.24
CA PHE A 187 -8.91 -3.37 -10.12
C PHE A 187 -10.32 -3.77 -9.66
N GLU A 188 -10.42 -4.90 -8.96
CA GLU A 188 -11.65 -5.37 -8.33
C GLU A 188 -11.75 -4.85 -6.89
N LEU A 189 -12.86 -4.17 -6.58
CA LEU A 189 -13.22 -3.77 -5.22
C LEU A 189 -14.40 -4.62 -4.74
N ALA A 190 -14.15 -5.54 -3.83
CA ALA A 190 -15.17 -6.34 -3.19
C ALA A 190 -15.67 -5.63 -1.92
N VAL A 191 -16.89 -5.10 -1.96
CA VAL A 191 -17.61 -4.65 -0.76
C VAL A 191 -18.33 -5.86 -0.17
N VAL A 192 -17.98 -6.25 1.05
CA VAL A 192 -18.62 -7.33 1.79
C VAL A 192 -19.54 -6.80 2.88
N GLU A 193 -20.52 -7.60 3.30
CA GLU A 193 -21.51 -7.21 4.30
C GLU A 193 -20.84 -6.76 5.61
N GLU A 194 -21.30 -5.63 6.16
CA GLU A 194 -21.01 -5.28 7.54
C GLU A 194 -21.67 -6.35 8.36
N ILE A 195 -20.88 -7.14 9.08
CA ILE A 195 -21.44 -8.04 10.09
C ILE A 195 -21.93 -7.13 11.23
N THR A 196 -23.06 -6.47 11.00
CA THR A 196 -23.86 -5.93 12.07
C THR A 196 -24.22 -7.14 12.91
N THR A 197 -23.87 -7.07 14.19
CA THR A 197 -24.40 -7.98 15.18
C THR A 197 -25.90 -7.71 15.27
N LEU A 198 -26.66 -8.20 14.27
CA LEU A 198 -28.05 -8.55 14.50
C LEU A 198 -28.01 -9.42 15.75
N PRO A 199 -28.83 -9.14 16.78
CA PRO A 199 -28.97 -10.07 17.87
C PRO A 199 -29.25 -11.44 17.24
N PRO A 200 -28.61 -12.53 17.73
CA PRO A 200 -28.83 -13.86 17.19
C PRO A 200 -30.34 -14.04 16.98
N ASP A 201 -30.74 -14.39 15.77
CA ASP A 201 -32.15 -14.67 15.53
C ASP A 201 -32.51 -15.88 16.39
N ASP A 202 -33.19 -15.64 17.51
CA ASP A 202 -33.75 -16.65 18.41
C ASP A 202 -34.95 -17.37 17.75
N SER A 203 -35.17 -17.18 16.45
CA SER A 203 -35.91 -18.15 15.65
C SER A 203 -35.09 -19.44 15.60
N ASN A 204 -35.42 -20.35 16.53
CA ASN A 204 -34.79 -21.64 16.81
C ASN A 204 -34.86 -22.64 15.63
N ASN A 205 -34.49 -22.23 14.41
CA ASN A 205 -34.47 -23.09 13.24
C ASN A 205 -33.08 -23.21 12.59
N THR A 206 -32.03 -22.61 13.17
CA THR A 206 -30.65 -22.85 12.74
C THR A 206 -30.05 -24.05 13.48
N SER A 207 -29.35 -24.93 12.77
CA SER A 207 -28.61 -26.05 13.34
C SER A 207 -27.22 -26.19 12.74
N LEU A 208 -26.27 -26.67 13.55
CA LEU A 208 -24.93 -27.05 13.11
C LEU A 208 -24.92 -28.57 12.94
N ASN A 209 -24.73 -29.03 11.72
CA ASN A 209 -24.76 -30.45 11.37
C ASN A 209 -23.37 -30.91 10.93
N PHE A 210 -22.96 -32.11 11.33
CA PHE A 210 -21.73 -32.72 10.83
C PHE A 210 -22.04 -33.63 9.63
N LEU A 211 -21.37 -33.38 8.52
CA LEU A 211 -21.46 -34.13 7.27
C LEU A 211 -20.37 -35.21 7.24
N GLU A 212 -20.64 -36.36 7.87
CA GLU A 212 -19.68 -37.48 8.05
C GLU A 212 -19.03 -37.98 6.75
N ALA A 213 -19.65 -37.76 5.58
CA ALA A 213 -19.12 -38.27 4.31
C ALA A 213 -17.85 -37.55 3.85
N ASN A 214 -17.66 -36.28 4.25
CA ASN A 214 -16.56 -35.42 3.78
C ASN A 214 -15.88 -34.65 4.92
N ASP A 215 -16.20 -34.94 6.17
CA ASP A 215 -15.67 -34.28 7.37
C ASP A 215 -15.89 -32.75 7.35
N LEU A 216 -17.09 -32.34 6.96
CA LEU A 216 -17.52 -30.94 6.87
C LEU A 216 -18.63 -30.65 7.87
N PHE A 217 -18.88 -29.37 8.12
CA PHE A 217 -19.99 -28.92 8.95
C PHE A 217 -20.90 -28.01 8.14
N GLU A 218 -22.21 -28.19 8.24
CA GLU A 218 -23.19 -27.37 7.54
C GLU A 218 -24.04 -26.61 8.56
N ILE A 219 -24.22 -25.32 8.33
CA ILE A 219 -25.18 -24.50 9.05
C ILE A 219 -26.48 -24.52 8.24
N THR A 220 -27.51 -25.19 8.74
CA THR A 220 -28.83 -25.20 8.09
C THR A 220 -29.82 -24.35 8.85
N GLY A 221 -30.83 -23.79 8.21
CA GLY A 221 -31.95 -23.12 8.89
C GLY A 221 -32.63 -22.04 8.09
N ASP A 222 -33.40 -21.19 8.78
CA ASP A 222 -33.96 -19.99 8.19
C ASP A 222 -32.82 -19.02 7.81
N LYS A 223 -33.04 -18.22 6.76
CA LYS A 223 -32.01 -17.29 6.25
C LYS A 223 -31.61 -16.30 7.35
N GLY A 224 -30.34 -16.30 7.72
CA GLY A 224 -29.80 -15.42 8.76
C GLY A 224 -28.36 -15.75 9.14
N ILE A 225 -27.81 -14.97 10.08
CA ILE A 225 -26.46 -15.13 10.61
C ILE A 225 -26.50 -15.98 11.88
N SER A 226 -25.74 -17.08 11.89
CA SER A 226 -25.51 -17.91 13.06
C SER A 226 -24.16 -17.58 13.68
N GLN A 227 -24.08 -17.61 15.01
CA GLN A 227 -22.81 -17.44 15.73
C GLN A 227 -22.31 -18.79 16.23
N LEU A 228 -21.05 -19.10 15.92
CA LEU A 228 -20.35 -20.25 16.47
C LEU A 228 -19.30 -19.80 17.47
N LYS A 229 -19.30 -20.44 18.64
CA LYS A 229 -18.27 -20.32 19.65
C LYS A 229 -17.29 -21.48 19.51
N PHE A 230 -16.02 -21.13 19.49
CA PHE A 230 -14.89 -22.06 19.51
C PHE A 230 -14.21 -21.94 20.87
N SER A 231 -13.94 -23.07 21.52
CA SER A 231 -13.27 -23.11 22.82
C SER A 231 -12.18 -24.16 22.81
N LEU A 232 -10.96 -23.79 23.15
CA LEU A 232 -9.90 -24.76 23.42
C LEU A 232 -10.20 -25.49 24.73
N THR A 233 -10.13 -26.82 24.73
CA THR A 233 -10.52 -27.65 25.89
C THR A 233 -9.40 -28.52 26.42
N GLU A 234 -8.49 -28.97 25.55
CA GLU A 234 -7.33 -29.80 25.91
C GLU A 234 -6.20 -29.54 24.92
N VAL A 235 -4.96 -29.59 25.40
CA VAL A 235 -3.75 -29.56 24.58
C VAL A 235 -2.75 -30.53 25.18
N ASN A 236 -2.25 -31.45 24.35
CA ASN A 236 -1.15 -32.34 24.66
C ASN A 236 -0.10 -32.38 23.54
N ALA A 237 0.00 -31.31 22.75
CA ALA A 237 0.92 -31.22 21.64
C ALA A 237 2.37 -30.93 22.06
N SER A 238 3.34 -31.43 21.28
CA SER A 238 4.75 -31.05 21.42
C SER A 238 5.09 -29.76 20.66
N ASN A 239 4.25 -29.36 19.71
CA ASN A 239 4.44 -28.16 18.89
C ASN A 239 3.36 -27.12 19.21
N VAL A 240 3.63 -25.87 18.87
CA VAL A 240 2.60 -24.85 18.79
C VAL A 240 1.77 -25.09 17.53
N ASN A 241 0.45 -25.13 17.68
CA ASN A 241 -0.44 -25.42 16.56
C ASN A 241 -1.43 -24.27 16.36
N GLU A 242 -1.62 -23.85 15.12
CA GLU A 242 -2.67 -22.89 14.77
C GLU A 242 -3.87 -23.58 14.15
N ILE A 243 -5.07 -23.22 14.57
CA ILE A 243 -6.30 -23.75 13.99
C ILE A 243 -7.06 -22.67 13.27
N GLY A 244 -7.55 -22.99 12.08
CA GLY A 244 -8.50 -22.17 11.36
C GLY A 244 -9.75 -22.92 10.90
N VAL A 245 -10.72 -22.13 10.45
CA VAL A 245 -11.96 -22.56 9.81
C VAL A 245 -12.06 -21.88 8.45
N PHE A 246 -12.54 -22.58 7.42
CA PHE A 246 -12.69 -22.04 6.08
C PHE A 246 -14.04 -22.40 5.47
N LEU A 247 -14.48 -21.57 4.53
CA LEU A 247 -15.72 -21.78 3.79
C LEU A 247 -15.50 -22.67 2.56
N VAL A 248 -16.45 -23.58 2.35
CA VAL A 248 -16.50 -24.52 1.24
C VAL A 248 -17.71 -24.18 0.37
N ASP A 249 -17.56 -24.31 -0.95
CA ASP A 249 -18.63 -23.99 -1.91
C ASP A 249 -19.77 -25.02 -1.89
N ASP A 250 -19.47 -26.28 -1.59
CA ASP A 250 -20.44 -27.37 -1.60
C ASP A 250 -20.11 -28.52 -0.63
N GLU A 251 -21.06 -29.45 -0.49
CA GLU A 251 -20.90 -30.64 0.37
C GLU A 251 -19.77 -31.56 -0.09
N GLN A 252 -19.25 -31.43 -1.31
CA GLN A 252 -18.14 -32.25 -1.82
C GLN A 252 -16.77 -31.70 -1.44
N GLY A 253 -16.70 -30.56 -0.75
CA GLY A 253 -15.44 -29.95 -0.37
C GLY A 253 -14.88 -29.01 -1.44
N ILE A 254 -15.60 -28.63 -2.49
CA ILE A 254 -15.01 -27.78 -3.55
C ILE A 254 -14.76 -26.36 -3.06
N ILE A 255 -13.64 -25.76 -3.47
CA ILE A 255 -13.31 -24.36 -3.23
C ILE A 255 -12.80 -23.72 -4.52
N ASP A 256 -13.45 -22.68 -5.01
CA ASP A 256 -13.06 -21.96 -6.23
C ASP A 256 -12.93 -22.91 -7.44
N GLY A 257 -13.78 -23.95 -7.48
CA GLY A 257 -13.75 -25.00 -8.50
C GLY A 257 -12.62 -26.03 -8.35
N VAL A 258 -11.81 -25.94 -7.29
CA VAL A 258 -10.74 -26.89 -6.95
C VAL A 258 -11.29 -27.99 -6.06
N LEU A 259 -11.10 -29.24 -6.48
CA LEU A 259 -11.49 -30.42 -5.70
C LEU A 259 -10.49 -30.69 -4.56
N PRO A 260 -10.94 -31.29 -3.44
CA PRO A 260 -10.07 -31.82 -2.42
C PRO A 260 -8.93 -32.70 -2.98
N GLY A 261 -7.73 -32.52 -2.43
CA GLY A 261 -6.49 -33.24 -2.80
C GLY A 261 -5.88 -32.81 -4.14
N LYS A 262 -6.37 -31.72 -4.75
CA LYS A 262 -5.77 -31.15 -5.97
C LYS A 262 -4.82 -30.01 -5.64
N ASN A 263 -3.88 -29.77 -6.56
CA ASN A 263 -2.99 -28.62 -6.48
C ASN A 263 -3.83 -27.33 -6.46
N GLY A 264 -3.44 -26.38 -5.61
CA GLY A 264 -4.17 -25.14 -5.35
C GLY A 264 -5.23 -25.24 -4.26
N TYR A 265 -5.63 -26.44 -3.82
CA TYR A 265 -6.67 -26.59 -2.80
C TYR A 265 -6.25 -26.01 -1.45
N GLN A 266 -5.02 -26.29 -1.01
CA GLN A 266 -4.47 -25.78 0.25
C GLN A 266 -4.46 -24.25 0.26
N GLU A 267 -3.96 -23.62 -0.80
CA GLU A 267 -3.93 -22.16 -0.94
C GLU A 267 -5.33 -21.56 -0.93
N ALA A 268 -6.28 -22.14 -1.68
CA ALA A 268 -7.66 -21.68 -1.73
C ALA A 268 -8.36 -21.80 -0.37
N ALA A 269 -8.17 -22.91 0.34
CA ALA A 269 -8.74 -23.13 1.66
C ALA A 269 -8.20 -22.14 2.70
N LEU A 270 -6.87 -21.97 2.77
CA LEU A 270 -6.23 -21.06 3.72
C LEU A 270 -6.55 -19.58 3.40
N SER A 271 -6.65 -19.22 2.12
CA SER A 271 -6.98 -17.85 1.69
C SER A 271 -8.44 -17.46 2.00
N ARG A 272 -9.34 -18.44 2.14
CA ARG A 272 -10.70 -18.27 2.66
C ARG A 272 -10.82 -18.55 4.16
N GLY A 273 -9.70 -18.86 4.80
CA GLY A 273 -9.61 -19.24 6.19
C GLY A 273 -9.80 -18.06 7.13
N LYS A 274 -10.28 -18.37 8.33
CA LYS A 274 -10.21 -17.52 9.51
C LYS A 274 -9.43 -18.28 10.58
N VAL A 275 -8.37 -17.67 11.10
CA VAL A 275 -7.64 -18.22 12.24
C VAL A 275 -8.54 -18.10 13.47
N ILE A 276 -8.78 -19.24 14.11
CA ILE A 276 -9.51 -19.33 15.38
C ILE A 276 -8.54 -18.95 16.49
N PHE A 277 -7.55 -19.79 16.74
CA PHE A 277 -6.49 -19.49 17.70
C PHE A 277 -5.28 -20.40 17.45
N SER A 278 -4.15 -20.01 18.01
CA SER A 278 -3.03 -20.90 18.26
C SER A 278 -3.14 -21.52 19.66
N ALA A 279 -2.64 -22.74 19.80
CA ALA A 279 -2.48 -23.45 21.05
C ALA A 279 -0.99 -23.68 21.30
N LEU A 280 -0.49 -23.19 22.43
CA LEU A 280 0.90 -23.42 22.84
C LEU A 280 1.12 -24.88 23.23
N ALA A 281 2.34 -25.37 23.07
CA ALA A 281 2.70 -26.75 23.42
C ALA A 281 2.50 -27.05 24.93
N ASN A 282 2.33 -28.34 25.23
CA ASN A 282 2.26 -28.97 26.55
C ASN A 282 2.77 -28.11 27.72
N ASP A 283 1.88 -27.74 28.66
CA ASP A 283 2.12 -27.04 29.94
C ASP A 283 2.48 -25.53 29.91
N ARG A 284 2.74 -24.96 28.73
CA ARG A 284 3.14 -23.55 28.58
C ARG A 284 2.00 -22.58 28.41
N SER A 285 0.80 -23.07 28.05
CA SER A 285 -0.39 -22.23 27.98
C SER A 285 -0.75 -21.77 29.41
N PRO A 286 -0.68 -20.46 29.71
CA PRO A 286 -1.29 -19.96 30.96
C PRO A 286 -2.75 -20.40 30.95
N VAL A 287 -3.39 -20.63 32.10
CA VAL A 287 -4.82 -21.02 32.17
C VAL A 287 -5.68 -19.91 31.57
N ILE A 288 -5.78 -19.89 30.24
CA ILE A 288 -6.50 -18.97 29.42
C ILE A 288 -7.54 -19.85 28.75
N ASN A 289 -8.79 -19.59 29.08
CA ASN A 289 -9.91 -20.18 28.36
C ASN A 289 -9.93 -19.52 26.97
N SER A 290 -9.11 -20.03 26.06
CA SER A 290 -9.04 -19.57 24.68
C SER A 290 -10.38 -19.79 24.01
N THR A 291 -11.08 -18.70 23.75
CA THR A 291 -12.35 -18.72 23.04
C THR A 291 -12.40 -17.66 21.95
N ARG A 292 -13.12 -17.97 20.88
CA ARG A 292 -13.48 -17.04 19.81
C ARG A 292 -14.93 -17.23 19.43
N CYS A 293 -15.56 -16.17 18.95
CA CYS A 293 -16.87 -16.25 18.31
C CYS A 293 -16.79 -15.71 16.89
N PHE A 294 -17.37 -16.44 15.94
CA PHE A 294 -17.49 -16.01 14.55
C PHE A 294 -18.94 -16.09 14.07
N SER A 295 -19.27 -15.20 13.14
CA SER A 295 -20.54 -15.19 12.43
C SER A 295 -20.39 -15.95 11.12
N PHE A 296 -21.41 -16.73 10.79
CA PHE A 296 -21.53 -17.47 9.54
C PHE A 296 -22.96 -17.40 9.03
N ASP A 297 -23.13 -17.34 7.72
CA ASP A 297 -24.47 -17.33 7.13
C ASP A 297 -25.08 -18.73 7.17
N SER A 298 -26.41 -18.79 7.21
CA SER A 298 -27.16 -20.00 6.86
C SER A 298 -26.69 -20.54 5.52
N GLU A 299 -26.61 -21.86 5.38
CA GLU A 299 -26.10 -22.61 4.21
C GLU A 299 -24.57 -22.58 4.07
N ASN A 300 -23.83 -21.91 4.96
CA ASN A 300 -22.37 -22.04 4.97
C ASN A 300 -21.95 -23.47 5.31
N ILE A 301 -21.00 -23.98 4.54
CA ILE A 301 -20.31 -25.24 4.77
C ILE A 301 -18.89 -24.94 5.22
N LEU A 302 -18.50 -25.52 6.34
CA LEU A 302 -17.26 -25.24 7.04
C LEU A 302 -16.33 -26.46 6.98
N GLY A 303 -15.09 -26.21 6.60
CA GLY A 303 -13.96 -27.08 6.87
C GLY A 303 -13.05 -26.47 7.94
N PHE A 304 -12.17 -27.29 8.50
CA PHE A 304 -11.18 -26.87 9.48
C PHE A 304 -9.78 -27.31 9.05
N TYR A 305 -8.77 -26.57 9.51
CA TYR A 305 -7.39 -26.94 9.35
C TYR A 305 -6.59 -26.67 10.61
N LEU A 306 -5.48 -27.40 10.74
CA LEU A 306 -4.43 -27.20 11.72
C LEU A 306 -3.13 -26.94 10.96
N VAL A 307 -2.40 -25.91 11.37
CA VAL A 307 -1.03 -25.62 10.92
C VAL A 307 -0.08 -25.98 12.05
N GLN A 308 0.78 -26.97 11.80
CA GLN A 308 1.73 -27.46 12.77
C GLN A 308 2.99 -26.58 12.79
N ASN A 309 3.36 -26.10 13.99
CA ASN A 309 4.58 -25.34 14.28
C ASN A 309 4.84 -24.16 13.34
N SER A 310 3.78 -23.50 12.88
CA SER A 310 3.79 -22.41 11.90
C SER A 310 2.44 -21.68 11.93
N THR A 311 2.19 -20.77 10.98
CA THR A 311 0.92 -20.05 10.83
C THR A 311 0.36 -20.15 9.43
N THR A 312 -0.93 -19.85 9.33
CA THR A 312 -1.64 -19.63 8.07
C THR A 312 -0.90 -18.62 7.21
N ASP A 313 -0.44 -17.51 7.80
CA ASP A 313 0.27 -16.45 7.07
C ASP A 313 1.61 -16.94 6.51
N THR A 314 2.39 -17.64 7.34
CA THR A 314 3.66 -18.26 6.90
C THR A 314 3.42 -19.24 5.75
N VAL A 315 2.41 -20.10 5.87
CA VAL A 315 2.10 -21.09 4.83
C VAL A 315 1.62 -20.43 3.55
N LEU A 316 0.76 -19.40 3.63
CA LEU A 316 0.30 -18.66 2.46
C LEU A 316 1.46 -17.94 1.75
N ALA A 317 2.38 -17.33 2.51
CA ALA A 317 3.58 -16.71 1.95
C ALA A 317 4.47 -17.73 1.23
N ASP A 318 4.69 -18.90 1.82
CA ASP A 318 5.46 -20.00 1.22
C ASP A 318 4.80 -20.49 -0.07
N LEU A 319 3.49 -20.72 -0.07
CA LEU A 319 2.74 -21.15 -1.25
C LEU A 319 2.82 -20.11 -2.38
N LYS A 320 2.67 -18.83 -2.05
CA LYS A 320 2.82 -17.71 -3.01
C LYS A 320 4.23 -17.63 -3.60
N ALA A 321 5.25 -17.98 -2.82
CA ALA A 321 6.63 -18.09 -3.27
C ALA A 321 6.92 -19.38 -4.08
N GLY A 322 5.94 -20.27 -4.23
CA GLY A 322 6.06 -21.53 -4.98
C GLY A 322 6.67 -22.69 -4.18
N HIS A 323 6.74 -22.55 -2.85
CA HIS A 323 7.11 -23.64 -1.95
C HIS A 323 5.90 -24.53 -1.65
N THR A 324 6.16 -25.70 -1.04
CA THR A 324 5.13 -26.64 -0.61
C THR A 324 5.13 -26.73 0.90
N SER A 325 3.94 -26.72 1.51
CA SER A 325 3.78 -26.90 2.96
C SER A 325 3.23 -28.30 3.26
N ALA A 326 3.98 -29.07 4.04
CA ALA A 326 3.59 -30.41 4.50
C ALA A 326 3.08 -30.41 5.95
N ASN A 327 2.95 -29.23 6.56
CA ASN A 327 2.60 -29.02 7.95
C ASN A 327 1.19 -28.44 8.12
N VAL A 328 0.30 -28.67 7.13
CA VAL A 328 -1.12 -28.34 7.25
C VAL A 328 -1.94 -29.61 7.16
N PHE A 329 -2.81 -29.80 8.15
CA PHE A 329 -3.73 -30.91 8.24
C PHE A 329 -5.16 -30.37 8.22
N PHE A 330 -5.97 -30.90 7.32
CA PHE A 330 -7.37 -30.60 7.13
C PHE A 330 -8.25 -31.68 7.76
N THR A 331 -9.53 -31.36 7.91
CA THR A 331 -10.57 -32.31 8.34
C THR A 331 -10.57 -33.59 7.50
N SER A 332 -10.52 -33.44 6.16
CA SER A 332 -10.53 -34.58 5.24
C SER A 332 -9.12 -35.12 4.98
N ALA A 333 -8.93 -36.41 5.21
CA ALA A 333 -7.69 -37.13 4.89
C ALA A 333 -7.23 -36.97 3.43
N THR A 334 -8.16 -36.73 2.49
CA THR A 334 -7.82 -36.52 1.07
C THR A 334 -6.98 -35.27 0.83
N ASN A 335 -7.08 -34.28 1.73
CA ASN A 335 -6.33 -33.03 1.69
C ASN A 335 -5.02 -33.10 2.48
N ASN A 336 -4.79 -34.18 3.22
CA ASN A 336 -3.64 -34.29 4.12
C ASN A 336 -2.42 -34.85 3.37
N PRO A 337 -1.21 -34.29 3.64
CA PRO A 337 0.02 -34.62 2.92
C PRO A 337 0.42 -36.11 3.02
N ASP A 338 -0.06 -36.81 4.05
CA ASP A 338 0.18 -38.22 4.34
C ASP A 338 -1.08 -39.10 4.18
N SER A 339 -2.20 -38.51 3.77
CA SER A 339 -3.51 -39.16 3.69
C SER A 339 -4.02 -39.74 5.03
N PHE A 340 -3.49 -39.28 6.16
CA PHE A 340 -3.99 -39.63 7.49
C PHE A 340 -5.20 -38.77 7.86
N GLU A 341 -6.12 -39.32 8.65
CA GLU A 341 -7.29 -38.60 9.17
C GLU A 341 -6.89 -37.95 10.50
N HIS A 342 -6.44 -36.69 10.42
CA HIS A 342 -5.90 -35.96 11.57
C HIS A 342 -6.96 -35.45 12.55
N LEU A 343 -8.24 -35.54 12.22
CA LEU A 343 -9.32 -35.02 13.04
C LEU A 343 -10.32 -36.13 13.39
N GLN A 344 -10.65 -36.23 14.67
CA GLN A 344 -11.84 -36.95 15.15
C GLN A 344 -12.92 -35.98 15.60
N VAL A 345 -14.12 -36.14 15.06
CA VAL A 345 -15.30 -35.36 15.44
C VAL A 345 -16.21 -36.18 16.33
N ASN A 346 -16.59 -35.63 17.48
CA ASN A 346 -17.56 -36.24 18.39
C ASN A 346 -18.71 -35.28 18.69
N SER A 347 -19.96 -35.73 18.53
CA SER A 347 -21.13 -34.96 18.98
C SER A 347 -21.18 -34.95 20.52
N LEU A 348 -21.24 -33.75 21.10
CA LEU A 348 -21.35 -33.53 22.54
C LEU A 348 -22.80 -33.31 22.95
N ALA A 349 -23.53 -32.54 22.14
CA ALA A 349 -24.95 -32.24 22.27
C ALA A 349 -25.51 -31.81 20.91
N GLU A 350 -26.80 -31.47 20.87
CA GLU A 350 -27.37 -30.77 19.72
C GLU A 350 -26.60 -29.46 19.48
N ASN A 351 -26.20 -29.21 18.22
CA ASN A 351 -25.42 -28.06 17.79
C ASN A 351 -24.05 -27.88 18.48
N ALA A 352 -23.48 -28.93 19.09
CA ALA A 352 -22.18 -28.86 19.76
C ALA A 352 -21.33 -30.10 19.49
N PHE A 353 -20.09 -29.88 19.06
CA PHE A 353 -19.14 -30.92 18.67
C PHE A 353 -17.77 -30.69 19.30
N SER A 354 -17.07 -31.78 19.56
CA SER A 354 -15.65 -31.82 19.88
C SER A 354 -14.88 -32.13 18.61
N LEU A 355 -13.83 -31.38 18.34
CA LEU A 355 -12.85 -31.61 17.27
C LEU A 355 -11.52 -31.90 17.95
N ALA A 356 -11.06 -33.14 17.82
CA ALA A 356 -9.91 -33.71 18.50
C ALA A 356 -8.83 -34.04 17.45
N TRP A 357 -7.67 -33.37 17.52
CA TRP A 357 -6.66 -33.40 16.48
C TRP A 357 -5.43 -34.24 16.86
N GLU A 358 -4.80 -34.80 15.83
CA GLU A 358 -3.41 -35.28 15.82
C GLU A 358 -2.52 -34.26 15.10
N ASP A 359 -1.45 -33.82 15.74
CA ASP A 359 -0.57 -32.78 15.22
C ASP A 359 0.68 -33.31 14.52
N LEU A 360 0.90 -34.64 14.44
CA LEU A 360 2.06 -35.24 13.80
C LEU A 360 1.72 -36.02 12.53
N LEU A 361 2.59 -35.93 11.53
CA LEU A 361 2.50 -36.74 10.30
C LEU A 361 2.39 -38.25 10.61
N ASN A 362 1.56 -38.92 9.83
CA ASN A 362 1.14 -40.32 9.95
C ASN A 362 0.38 -40.60 11.25
N GLY A 363 -0.17 -39.56 11.87
CA GLY A 363 -1.01 -39.66 13.06
C GLY A 363 -0.26 -39.97 14.34
N GLY A 364 0.98 -39.48 14.49
CA GLY A 364 1.69 -39.48 15.76
C GLY A 364 1.55 -40.74 16.61
N ASP A 365 0.93 -40.58 17.78
CA ASP A 365 0.52 -41.67 18.67
C ASP A 365 -0.97 -42.03 18.56
N ALA A 366 -1.75 -41.28 17.76
CA ALA A 366 -3.12 -41.57 17.36
C ALA A 366 -4.11 -41.64 18.54
N ASP A 367 -3.89 -40.84 19.58
CA ASP A 367 -4.78 -40.72 20.74
C ASP A 367 -5.73 -39.50 20.68
N PHE A 368 -5.52 -38.61 19.70
CA PHE A 368 -6.28 -37.43 19.33
C PHE A 368 -6.44 -36.42 20.48
N ASN A 369 -5.45 -36.31 21.37
CA ASN A 369 -5.46 -35.33 22.45
C ASN A 369 -4.47 -34.18 22.28
N ASP A 370 -3.71 -34.15 21.16
CA ASP A 370 -2.73 -33.09 20.89
C ASP A 370 -3.38 -31.71 20.96
N LEU A 371 -4.56 -31.58 20.36
CA LEU A 371 -5.40 -30.40 20.48
C LEU A 371 -6.88 -30.78 20.40
N VAL A 372 -7.63 -30.52 21.47
CA VAL A 372 -9.08 -30.72 21.50
C VAL A 372 -9.79 -29.40 21.67
N MET A 373 -10.65 -29.07 20.73
CA MET A 373 -11.51 -27.89 20.75
C MET A 373 -12.99 -28.27 20.71
N LYS A 374 -13.83 -27.39 21.25
CA LYS A 374 -15.28 -27.45 21.14
C LYS A 374 -15.75 -26.38 20.15
N VAL A 375 -16.65 -26.76 19.24
CA VAL A 375 -17.45 -25.83 18.43
C VAL A 375 -18.92 -25.97 18.83
N GLU A 376 -19.59 -24.86 19.06
CA GLU A 376 -21.03 -24.86 19.37
C GLU A 376 -21.74 -23.61 18.84
N MET A 377 -23.02 -23.74 18.50
CA MET A 377 -23.86 -22.56 18.31
C MET A 377 -23.96 -21.76 19.62
N THR A 378 -23.90 -20.44 19.50
CA THR A 378 -23.95 -19.53 20.64
C THR A 378 -24.87 -18.35 20.38
N SER A 379 -25.32 -17.71 21.47
CA SER A 379 -25.97 -16.39 21.44
C SER A 379 -25.07 -15.28 21.99
N GLU A 380 -23.80 -15.62 22.25
CA GLU A 380 -22.79 -14.69 22.72
C GLU A 380 -22.39 -13.71 21.62
N SER A 381 -22.65 -12.42 21.84
CA SER A 381 -22.30 -11.37 20.89
C SER A 381 -20.79 -11.34 20.64
N ILE A 382 -20.41 -11.25 19.38
CA ILE A 382 -19.02 -10.98 18.98
C ILE A 382 -18.63 -9.60 19.50
N LYS A 383 -17.46 -9.55 20.15
CA LYS A 383 -16.89 -8.31 20.67
C LYS A 383 -16.45 -7.43 19.49
N PRO A 384 -16.89 -6.16 19.40
CA PRO A 384 -16.55 -5.29 18.26
C PRO A 384 -15.04 -5.19 18.01
N GLU A 385 -14.25 -5.19 19.08
CA GLU A 385 -12.80 -5.04 19.02
C GLU A 385 -12.05 -6.24 18.48
N THR A 386 -12.69 -7.41 18.38
CA THR A 386 -12.09 -8.65 17.85
C THR A 386 -12.58 -9.01 16.45
N HIS A 387 -13.37 -8.13 15.82
CA HIS A 387 -14.06 -8.41 14.55
C HIS A 387 -13.12 -8.87 13.42
N TYR A 388 -11.94 -8.26 13.33
CA TYR A 388 -10.95 -8.55 12.30
C TYR A 388 -9.90 -9.58 12.73
N GLN A 389 -9.88 -9.97 14.01
CA GLN A 389 -8.94 -10.99 14.48
C GLN A 389 -9.17 -12.29 13.73
N GLY A 390 -8.10 -12.90 13.25
CA GLY A 390 -8.15 -14.13 12.47
C GLY A 390 -8.33 -13.93 10.96
N LEU A 391 -8.32 -12.70 10.46
CA LEU A 391 -7.91 -12.45 9.08
C LEU A 391 -6.36 -12.56 8.96
N PRO A 392 -5.81 -12.65 7.74
CA PRO A 392 -4.35 -12.70 7.55
C PRO A 392 -3.63 -11.50 8.17
N GLU A 393 -2.53 -11.74 8.90
CA GLU A 393 -1.72 -10.76 9.61
C GLU A 393 -2.55 -9.78 10.49
N ALA A 394 -3.65 -10.28 11.06
CA ALA A 394 -4.66 -9.47 11.75
C ALA A 394 -4.71 -9.71 13.26
N GLU A 395 -3.57 -9.89 13.92
CA GLU A 395 -3.39 -9.84 15.38
C GLU A 395 -3.63 -8.41 15.90
N LEU A 396 -4.81 -7.84 15.64
CA LEU A 396 -5.14 -6.43 15.81
C LEU A 396 -6.30 -6.25 16.77
N ILE A 397 -6.44 -5.04 17.32
CA ILE A 397 -7.62 -4.64 18.09
C ILE A 397 -8.27 -3.45 17.38
N ASP A 398 -9.56 -3.57 17.02
CA ASP A 398 -10.31 -2.48 16.39
C ASP A 398 -11.13 -1.68 17.39
N LEU A 399 -10.65 -0.50 17.73
CA LEU A 399 -11.32 0.37 18.68
C LEU A 399 -12.21 1.43 18.02
N ARG A 400 -12.23 1.55 16.68
CA ARG A 400 -12.84 2.67 15.93
C ARG A 400 -14.35 2.84 16.16
N ASN A 401 -15.03 1.75 16.51
CA ASN A 401 -16.47 1.70 16.71
C ASN A 401 -16.89 1.87 18.19
N LEU A 402 -15.93 2.10 19.09
CA LEU A 402 -16.19 2.30 20.52
C LEU A 402 -16.32 3.79 20.84
N THR A 403 -17.47 4.19 21.39
CA THR A 403 -17.85 5.61 21.56
C THR A 403 -17.57 6.19 22.95
N GLN A 404 -17.09 5.37 23.88
CA GLN A 404 -16.76 5.76 25.27
C GLN A 404 -15.25 5.70 25.49
N PRO A 405 -14.70 6.40 26.51
CA PRO A 405 -13.31 6.22 26.91
C PRO A 405 -13.04 4.74 27.22
N ILE A 406 -12.07 4.18 26.51
CA ILE A 406 -11.78 2.74 26.53
C ILE A 406 -10.74 2.48 27.61
N THR A 407 -11.06 1.62 28.57
CA THR A 407 -10.10 1.14 29.56
C THR A 407 -9.81 -0.33 29.32
N ALA A 408 -8.56 -0.74 29.52
CA ALA A 408 -8.15 -2.13 29.36
C ALA A 408 -7.44 -2.63 30.63
N GLU A 409 -7.74 -3.86 31.01
CA GLU A 409 -6.99 -4.63 31.99
C GLU A 409 -6.06 -5.63 31.28
N PHE A 410 -4.80 -5.68 31.71
CA PHE A 410 -3.78 -6.53 31.10
C PHE A 410 -3.43 -7.69 32.03
N PHE A 411 -3.43 -8.91 31.48
CA PHE A 411 -2.95 -10.10 32.14
C PHE A 411 -1.70 -10.57 31.41
N ILE A 412 -0.60 -10.70 32.14
CA ILE A 412 0.72 -10.97 31.54
C ILE A 412 1.31 -12.23 32.17
N SER A 413 1.74 -13.15 31.31
CA SER A 413 2.63 -14.27 31.64
C SER A 413 3.93 -14.12 30.85
N ARG A 414 5.05 -14.57 31.39
CA ARG A 414 6.37 -14.38 30.77
C ARG A 414 7.32 -15.53 31.12
N ASP A 415 7.90 -16.16 30.09
CA ASP A 415 9.05 -17.06 30.23
C ASP A 415 10.27 -16.62 29.37
N ALA A 416 10.33 -15.33 29.02
CA ALA A 416 11.43 -14.74 28.27
C ALA A 416 12.80 -14.82 28.97
N THR A 417 13.83 -15.10 28.17
CA THR A 417 15.24 -14.93 28.57
C THR A 417 15.73 -13.48 28.43
N LEU A 418 15.13 -12.71 27.51
CA LEU A 418 15.49 -11.31 27.26
C LEU A 418 14.64 -10.33 28.09
N ASN A 419 15.10 -9.08 28.19
CA ASN A 419 14.36 -8.02 28.86
C ASN A 419 13.47 -7.27 27.87
N ASN A 420 12.27 -7.80 27.65
CA ASN A 420 11.40 -7.26 26.60
C ASN A 420 10.56 -6.08 27.09
N ALA A 421 10.26 -5.16 26.17
CA ALA A 421 9.20 -4.18 26.32
C ALA A 421 8.05 -4.48 25.35
N PHE A 422 6.83 -4.46 25.86
CA PHE A 422 5.62 -4.70 25.08
C PHE A 422 4.77 -3.43 25.00
N GLY A 423 4.05 -3.28 23.89
CA GLY A 423 3.04 -2.24 23.75
C GLY A 423 2.16 -2.44 22.53
N PHE A 424 1.37 -1.42 22.24
CA PHE A 424 0.59 -1.33 21.02
C PHE A 424 0.99 -0.08 20.25
N TYR A 425 0.82 -0.07 18.94
CA TYR A 425 0.96 1.11 18.08
C TYR A 425 -0.27 1.28 17.20
N GLN A 426 -0.52 2.51 16.77
CA GLN A 426 -1.64 2.84 15.90
C GLN A 426 -1.29 2.55 14.44
N ILE A 427 -2.24 1.97 13.71
CA ILE A 427 -2.17 1.77 12.25
C ILE A 427 -3.35 2.49 11.57
N ASP A 428 -3.17 2.85 10.30
CA ASP A 428 -4.15 3.62 9.54
C ASP A 428 -5.24 2.72 8.93
N ASP A 429 -4.90 1.48 8.57
CA ASP A 429 -5.81 0.48 8.02
C ASP A 429 -5.45 -0.96 8.45
N LEU A 430 -6.22 -1.94 7.95
CA LEU A 430 -6.05 -3.36 8.28
C LEU A 430 -4.81 -4.00 7.66
N THR A 431 -4.18 -3.35 6.68
CA THR A 431 -2.94 -3.81 6.05
C THR A 431 -1.69 -3.32 6.80
N GLY A 432 -1.88 -2.60 7.91
CA GLY A 432 -0.81 -2.16 8.79
C GLY A 432 -0.16 -0.85 8.37
N THR A 433 -0.71 -0.12 7.39
CA THR A 433 -0.06 1.10 6.90
C THR A 433 0.08 2.17 7.99
N ILE A 434 1.16 2.95 7.90
CA ILE A 434 1.42 4.11 8.76
C ILE A 434 1.95 5.25 7.90
N ASP A 435 1.21 6.34 7.77
CA ASP A 435 1.65 7.55 7.05
C ASP A 435 2.17 7.24 5.62
N ASN A 436 1.47 6.35 4.90
CA ASN A 436 1.81 5.80 3.58
C ASN A 436 3.01 4.84 3.53
N LEU A 437 3.54 4.40 4.67
CA LEU A 437 4.50 3.31 4.75
C LEU A 437 3.76 1.99 4.92
N ASN A 438 4.07 1.00 4.07
CA ASN A 438 3.62 -0.36 4.26
C ASN A 438 4.58 -1.10 5.21
N PRO A 439 4.12 -2.15 5.92
CA PRO A 439 5.01 -3.05 6.63
C PRO A 439 6.19 -3.50 5.74
N GLY A 440 7.41 -3.30 6.23
CA GLY A 440 8.66 -3.63 5.53
C GLY A 440 9.27 -2.50 4.70
N ASP A 441 8.59 -1.37 4.52
CA ASP A 441 9.19 -0.18 3.91
C ASP A 441 10.27 0.43 4.83
N ASP A 442 11.28 1.08 4.23
CA ASP A 442 12.31 1.82 4.97
C ASP A 442 11.64 2.89 5.87
N GLY A 443 11.96 2.85 7.18
CA GLY A 443 11.39 3.76 8.18
C GLY A 443 10.04 3.30 8.79
N TYR A 444 9.45 2.19 8.33
CA TYR A 444 8.19 1.67 8.90
C TYR A 444 8.31 1.40 10.40
N ALA A 445 9.36 0.70 10.84
CA ALA A 445 9.54 0.33 12.25
C ALA A 445 9.74 1.56 13.15
N GLU A 446 10.47 2.58 12.68
CA GLU A 446 10.60 3.86 13.38
C GLU A 446 9.23 4.55 13.53
N ALA A 447 8.44 4.59 12.46
CA ALA A 447 7.11 5.18 12.45
C ALA A 447 6.16 4.45 13.41
N ALA A 448 6.15 3.11 13.37
CA ALA A 448 5.34 2.26 14.25
C ALA A 448 5.65 2.51 15.73
N ILE A 449 6.92 2.44 16.14
CA ILE A 449 7.30 2.63 17.55
C ILE A 449 7.13 4.09 17.99
N SER A 450 7.26 5.05 17.08
CA SER A 450 6.95 6.46 17.34
C SER A 450 5.46 6.70 17.57
N ARG A 451 4.58 5.89 16.97
CA ARG A 451 3.12 5.94 17.11
C ARG A 451 2.56 4.97 18.16
N ARG A 452 3.40 4.55 19.11
CA ARG A 452 2.98 3.70 20.24
C ARG A 452 1.89 4.35 21.09
N VAL A 453 1.00 3.51 21.61
CA VAL A 453 -0.11 3.88 22.47
C VAL A 453 0.36 4.04 23.91
N ASP A 454 -0.04 5.14 24.55
CA ASP A 454 0.13 5.32 26.00
C ASP A 454 -0.88 4.47 26.77
N LEU A 455 -0.43 3.30 27.25
CA LEU A 455 -1.26 2.37 28.04
C LEU A 455 -1.59 2.88 29.45
N THR A 456 -1.12 4.07 29.85
CA THR A 456 -1.49 4.71 31.12
C THR A 456 -2.68 5.68 30.97
N SER A 457 -3.16 5.88 29.74
CA SER A 457 -4.29 6.71 29.37
C SER A 457 -5.40 5.85 28.72
N PRO A 458 -6.63 6.36 28.58
CA PRO A 458 -7.66 5.67 27.80
C PRO A 458 -7.18 5.37 26.38
N LEU A 459 -7.51 4.19 25.87
CA LEU A 459 -7.06 3.75 24.55
C LEU A 459 -7.66 4.63 23.43
N PRO A 460 -6.93 4.82 22.31
CA PRO A 460 -7.40 5.64 21.20
C PRO A 460 -8.57 4.99 20.47
N ASN A 461 -9.39 5.81 19.83
CA ASN A 461 -10.43 5.34 18.91
C ASN A 461 -9.84 5.02 17.53
N GLN A 462 -8.97 4.00 17.45
CA GLN A 462 -8.21 3.64 16.24
C GLN A 462 -7.93 2.11 16.19
N LEU A 463 -7.53 1.61 15.03
CA LEU A 463 -6.88 0.30 14.93
C LEU A 463 -5.53 0.32 15.64
N ILE A 464 -5.27 -0.70 16.45
CA ILE A 464 -3.99 -0.87 17.12
C ILE A 464 -3.43 -2.28 16.92
N ALA A 465 -2.11 -2.36 16.78
CA ALA A 465 -1.36 -3.60 16.61
C ALA A 465 -0.35 -3.78 17.75
N PRO A 466 -0.10 -5.00 18.25
CA PRO A 466 0.90 -5.27 19.27
C PRO A 466 2.32 -5.18 18.70
N TYR A 467 3.27 -4.84 19.56
CA TYR A 467 4.69 -4.96 19.27
C TYR A 467 5.46 -5.49 20.50
N LEU A 468 6.61 -6.11 20.23
CA LEU A 468 7.61 -6.49 21.23
C LEU A 468 8.96 -5.89 20.86
N ILE A 469 9.58 -5.14 21.77
CA ILE A 469 11.00 -4.78 21.68
C ILE A 469 11.80 -5.79 22.49
N ALA A 470 12.64 -6.56 21.80
CA ALA A 470 13.49 -7.57 22.41
C ALA A 470 14.77 -6.94 23.01
N ASP A 471 15.03 -7.25 24.30
CA ASP A 471 16.19 -6.79 25.07
C ASP A 471 16.42 -5.25 25.08
N GLY A 472 15.34 -4.47 25.25
CA GLY A 472 15.44 -3.01 25.34
C GLY A 472 14.10 -2.29 25.47
N THR A 473 14.15 -0.96 25.47
CA THR A 473 12.94 -0.11 25.47
C THR A 473 12.64 0.50 24.09
N PRO A 474 11.41 1.00 23.86
CA PRO A 474 11.10 1.77 22.65
C PRO A 474 12.06 2.95 22.39
N GLU A 475 12.49 3.65 23.45
CA GLU A 475 13.42 4.77 23.33
C GLU A 475 14.83 4.32 22.91
N GLU A 476 15.28 3.17 23.41
CA GLU A 476 16.56 2.57 23.01
C GLU A 476 16.50 2.09 21.56
N PHE A 477 15.39 1.46 21.16
CA PHE A 477 15.13 1.05 19.78
C PHE A 477 15.21 2.23 18.81
N LEU A 478 14.43 3.28 19.04
CA LEU A 478 14.41 4.49 18.19
C LEU A 478 15.79 5.16 18.09
N SER A 479 16.62 5.08 19.14
CA SER A 479 17.94 5.68 19.14
C SER A 479 19.02 4.82 18.48
N ALA A 480 18.92 3.49 18.57
CA ALA A 480 19.98 2.57 18.19
C ALA A 480 19.70 1.87 16.86
N ASN A 481 18.46 1.43 16.64
CA ASN A 481 18.06 0.56 15.54
C ASN A 481 16.68 0.92 14.95
N PRO A 482 16.43 2.19 14.55
CA PRO A 482 15.12 2.62 14.05
C PRO A 482 14.67 1.89 12.77
N ASP A 483 15.63 1.42 11.96
CA ASP A 483 15.38 0.66 10.72
C ASP A 483 15.14 -0.84 10.97
N ASN A 484 15.16 -1.29 12.23
CA ASN A 484 14.96 -2.68 12.64
C ASN A 484 15.89 -3.68 11.92
N LEU A 485 17.19 -3.39 11.81
CA LEU A 485 18.12 -4.23 11.03
C LEU A 485 18.87 -5.23 11.90
N TYR A 486 18.94 -6.49 11.46
CA TYR A 486 19.78 -7.52 12.09
C TYR A 486 21.18 -7.62 11.45
N GLY A 487 22.20 -7.92 12.26
CA GLY A 487 23.57 -8.19 11.79
C GLY A 487 24.47 -6.96 11.54
N THR A 488 24.02 -5.76 11.90
CA THR A 488 24.78 -4.49 11.86
C THR A 488 25.41 -4.12 13.21
N ILE A 489 26.23 -3.05 13.27
CA ILE A 489 26.91 -2.59 14.49
C ILE A 489 25.92 -2.17 15.59
N ASN A 490 24.65 -1.88 15.25
CA ASN A 490 23.57 -1.51 16.17
C ASN A 490 22.33 -2.42 16.03
N SER A 491 22.51 -3.75 15.97
CA SER A 491 21.39 -4.68 15.73
C SER A 491 20.41 -4.87 16.89
N ILE A 492 20.66 -4.24 18.03
CA ILE A 492 19.87 -4.41 19.25
C ILE A 492 19.50 -3.05 19.84
N PRO A 493 18.27 -2.89 20.37
CA PRO A 493 17.21 -3.92 20.40
C PRO A 493 16.55 -4.14 19.02
N LEU A 494 15.80 -5.23 18.87
CA LEU A 494 14.96 -5.52 17.70
C LEU A 494 13.49 -5.31 18.06
N ALA A 495 12.68 -4.95 17.08
CA ALA A 495 11.24 -4.89 17.20
C ALA A 495 10.59 -6.04 16.42
N TYR A 496 9.58 -6.67 17.01
CA TYR A 496 8.70 -7.64 16.35
C TYR A 496 7.27 -7.14 16.38
N PHE A 497 6.60 -7.28 15.24
CA PHE A 497 5.27 -6.78 14.91
C PHE A 497 4.40 -7.92 14.41
N ALA A 498 3.08 -7.70 14.39
CA ALA A 498 2.11 -8.65 13.82
C ALA A 498 2.31 -8.83 12.31
N PHE A 499 2.68 -7.76 11.60
CA PHE A 499 2.92 -7.81 10.17
C PHE A 499 4.29 -8.39 9.86
N MET A 500 4.31 -9.49 9.11
CA MET A 500 5.51 -10.30 8.91
C MET A 500 6.60 -9.53 8.14
N GLU A 501 6.22 -8.73 7.14
CA GLU A 501 7.18 -7.92 6.37
C GLU A 501 7.86 -6.82 7.19
N ALA A 502 7.27 -6.41 8.34
CA ALA A 502 7.91 -5.46 9.26
C ALA A 502 8.97 -6.12 10.16
N ASN A 503 9.02 -7.46 10.22
CA ASN A 503 9.96 -8.20 11.05
C ASN A 503 11.29 -8.42 10.31
N PRO A 504 12.43 -8.31 11.00
CA PRO A 504 13.76 -8.32 10.38
C PRO A 504 14.15 -9.65 9.73
N ASP A 505 13.48 -10.74 10.13
CA ASP A 505 13.62 -12.10 9.60
C ASP A 505 12.43 -12.54 8.75
N ARG A 506 11.39 -11.71 8.61
CA ARG A 506 10.12 -12.06 7.99
C ARG A 506 9.49 -13.33 8.57
N ILE A 507 9.62 -13.51 9.88
CA ILE A 507 8.91 -14.56 10.61
C ILE A 507 7.75 -13.92 11.35
N ASP A 508 6.66 -14.65 11.49
CA ASP A 508 5.59 -14.25 12.40
C ASP A 508 5.97 -14.60 13.86
N HIS A 509 6.17 -13.54 14.64
CA HIS A 509 6.56 -13.56 16.03
C HIS A 509 5.38 -13.45 17.00
N ILE A 510 4.15 -13.25 16.52
CA ILE A 510 2.98 -12.99 17.36
C ILE A 510 1.87 -13.98 17.01
N ARG A 511 1.38 -14.71 18.01
CA ARG A 511 0.30 -15.68 17.86
C ARG A 511 -0.96 -15.20 18.56
N LEU A 512 -2.10 -15.44 17.94
CA LEU A 512 -3.40 -15.17 18.54
C LEU A 512 -3.90 -16.41 19.31
N LEU A 513 -3.83 -16.39 20.64
CA LEU A 513 -4.33 -17.52 21.46
C LEU A 513 -5.85 -17.47 21.70
N GLY A 514 -6.53 -16.40 21.30
CA GLY A 514 -7.94 -16.15 21.57
C GLY A 514 -8.26 -14.68 21.43
N ASP A 515 -9.51 -14.29 21.72
CA ASP A 515 -9.93 -12.89 21.68
C ASP A 515 -8.98 -12.01 22.51
N ASN A 516 -8.33 -11.04 21.86
CA ASN A 516 -7.36 -10.11 22.46
C ASN A 516 -6.25 -10.79 23.30
N THR A 517 -5.86 -12.00 22.93
CA THR A 517 -4.81 -12.75 23.63
C THR A 517 -3.67 -13.06 22.68
N PHE A 518 -2.51 -12.48 22.95
CA PHE A 518 -1.33 -12.51 22.09
C PHE A 518 -0.19 -13.24 22.79
N ALA A 519 0.52 -14.10 22.05
CA ALA A 519 1.69 -14.84 22.49
C ALA A 519 2.88 -14.50 21.60
N PHE A 520 4.09 -14.43 22.15
CA PHE A 520 5.24 -13.83 21.48
C PHE A 520 6.47 -14.71 21.56
N GLU A 521 7.28 -14.66 20.50
CA GLU A 521 8.69 -15.08 20.47
C GLU A 521 9.61 -13.84 20.46
N ASP A 522 10.65 -13.83 21.31
CA ASP A 522 11.53 -12.68 21.51
C ASP A 522 12.89 -12.74 20.80
N MET A 523 13.17 -13.84 20.09
CA MET A 523 14.47 -14.08 19.44
C MET A 523 14.38 -14.17 17.92
N PHE A 524 15.32 -13.50 17.23
CA PHE A 524 15.45 -13.52 15.77
C PHE A 524 15.52 -14.96 15.24
N GLY A 525 14.80 -15.24 14.15
CA GLY A 525 14.66 -16.58 13.61
C GLY A 525 13.55 -17.41 14.27
N GLY A 526 12.67 -16.77 15.04
CA GLY A 526 11.57 -17.42 15.77
C GLY A 526 11.98 -18.17 17.05
N GLY A 527 13.19 -17.91 17.58
CA GLY A 527 13.62 -18.42 18.88
C GLY A 527 13.50 -19.93 19.07
N ASP A 528 12.79 -20.34 20.12
CA ASP A 528 12.50 -21.74 20.43
C ASP A 528 11.11 -22.21 19.97
N LEU A 529 10.36 -21.30 19.32
CA LEU A 529 9.03 -21.51 18.72
C LEU A 529 7.96 -21.99 19.71
N SER A 530 8.11 -21.68 20.99
CA SER A 530 7.14 -21.97 22.04
C SER A 530 6.13 -20.87 22.30
N TYR A 531 6.43 -19.63 21.89
CA TYR A 531 5.64 -18.42 21.99
C TYR A 531 5.22 -18.07 23.43
N ASP A 532 5.96 -18.55 24.43
CA ASP A 532 5.70 -18.29 25.85
C ASP A 532 6.62 -17.22 26.46
N ASP A 533 7.53 -16.63 25.66
CA ASP A 533 8.41 -15.54 26.08
C ASP A 533 7.59 -14.39 26.68
N LEU A 534 6.45 -14.09 26.05
CA LEU A 534 5.42 -13.24 26.60
C LEU A 534 4.04 -13.73 26.16
N VAL A 535 3.08 -13.75 27.07
CA VAL A 535 1.65 -13.89 26.75
C VAL A 535 0.89 -12.75 27.39
N VAL A 536 0.11 -12.01 26.58
CA VAL A 536 -0.69 -10.87 27.01
C VAL A 536 -2.15 -11.09 26.64
N ARG A 537 -3.04 -11.06 27.64
CA ARG A 537 -4.49 -10.92 27.42
C ARG A 537 -4.92 -9.49 27.75
N VAL A 538 -5.72 -8.90 26.88
CA VAL A 538 -6.29 -7.56 27.04
C VAL A 538 -7.81 -7.66 27.20
N ASP A 539 -8.29 -7.36 28.41
CA ASP A 539 -9.72 -7.29 28.70
C ASP A 539 -10.17 -5.82 28.58
N ILE A 540 -10.92 -5.50 27.51
CA ILE A 540 -11.43 -4.16 27.22
C ILE A 540 -12.81 -3.97 27.87
N ALA A 541 -13.01 -2.84 28.55
CA ALA A 541 -14.20 -2.52 29.36
C ALA A 541 -14.95 -1.27 28.90
#